data_AF-A0A914C1F2-F1
#
_entry.id   AF-A0A914C1F2-F1
#
_cell.length_a   1.000
_cell.length_b   1.000
_cell.length_c   1.000
_cell.angle_alpha   90.00
_cell.angle_beta   90.00
_cell.angle_gamma   90.00
#
_symmetry.space_group_name_H-M   'P 1'
#
loop_
_entity.id
_entity.type
_entity.pdbx_description
1 polymer ?
#
loop_
_entity_poly.entity_id
_entity_poly.type
_entity_poly.pdbx_seq_one_letter_code
_entity_poly.pdbx_strand_id
1 'polypeptide(L)'
;MKCISMFAETFKDRIRQEYEDWMLHGEHELTAGRNPRPPPTTIDLEWIVKAWDSIPKEAISKSFKTCGVANAVDGSEDNEIHCFKPGGPVPTGRNLLKQARAEKQIIELMEEIDLAEDENNNVYDSEG
;
A
#
# COMPACT_ATOMS: atom_id res chain seq x y z
N MET A 1 -0.52 -11.73 7.58
CA MET A 1 -0.73 -10.33 7.14
C MET A 1 -2.15 -9.90 7.49
N LYS A 2 -2.39 -9.32 8.68
CA LYS A 2 -3.72 -8.83 9.11
C LYS A 2 -4.02 -7.40 8.64
N CYS A 3 -3.02 -6.68 8.14
CA CYS A 3 -3.10 -5.25 7.84
C CYS A 3 -3.89 -4.94 6.56
N ILE A 4 -3.85 -5.85 5.58
CA ILE A 4 -4.54 -5.72 4.29
C ILE A 4 -5.98 -6.29 4.35
N SER A 5 -6.30 -7.12 5.34
CA SER A 5 -7.53 -7.92 5.32
C SER A 5 -8.79 -7.07 5.48
N MET A 6 -8.77 -6.01 6.30
CA MET A 6 -9.98 -5.20 6.56
C MET A 6 -10.55 -4.55 5.30
N PHE A 7 -9.72 -3.92 4.47
CA PHE A 7 -10.20 -3.30 3.22
C PHE A 7 -10.64 -4.36 2.20
N ALA A 8 -9.84 -5.43 2.06
CA ALA A 8 -10.13 -6.48 1.10
C ALA A 8 -11.43 -7.22 1.43
N GLU A 9 -11.78 -7.33 2.71
CA GLU A 9 -13.06 -7.85 3.18
C GLU A 9 -14.21 -6.92 2.77
N THR A 10 -14.15 -5.62 3.10
CA THR A 10 -15.20 -4.66 2.71
C THR A 10 -15.42 -4.60 1.20
N PHE A 11 -14.34 -4.60 0.42
CA PHE A 11 -14.41 -4.61 -1.04
C PHE A 11 -15.11 -5.87 -1.55
N LYS A 12 -14.67 -7.06 -1.10
CA LYS A 12 -15.25 -8.34 -1.54
C LYS A 12 -16.70 -8.49 -1.10
N ASP A 13 -17.05 -8.02 0.09
CA ASP A 13 -18.42 -8.08 0.59
C ASP A 13 -19.34 -7.18 -0.24
N ARG A 14 -18.87 -6.00 -0.67
CA ARG A 14 -19.65 -5.15 -1.57
C ARG A 14 -19.83 -5.78 -2.95
N ILE A 15 -18.80 -6.37 -3.54
CA ILE A 15 -18.93 -7.13 -4.80
C ILE A 15 -19.92 -8.28 -4.64
N ARG A 16 -19.86 -9.03 -3.53
CA ARG A 16 -20.77 -10.14 -3.25
C ARG A 16 -22.21 -9.65 -3.16
N GLN A 17 -22.47 -8.52 -2.50
CA GLN A 17 -23.81 -7.93 -2.41
C GLN A 17 -24.36 -7.55 -3.79
N GLU A 18 -23.56 -6.90 -4.65
CA GLU A 18 -24.00 -6.54 -5.99
C GLU A 18 -24.27 -7.80 -6.86
N TYR A 19 -23.45 -8.84 -6.70
CA TYR A 19 -23.69 -10.13 -7.36
C TYR A 19 -24.98 -10.81 -6.87
N GLU A 20 -25.22 -10.83 -5.56
CA GLU A 20 -26.44 -11.40 -4.97
C GLU A 20 -27.69 -10.63 -5.43
N ASP A 21 -27.64 -9.30 -5.44
CA ASP A 21 -28.72 -8.45 -5.94
C ASP A 21 -28.98 -8.70 -7.42
N TRP A 22 -27.92 -8.77 -8.24
CA TRP A 22 -28.05 -9.10 -9.64
C TRP A 22 -28.61 -10.50 -9.86
N MET A 23 -28.21 -11.51 -9.09
CA MET A 23 -28.77 -12.86 -9.17
C MET A 23 -30.26 -12.93 -8.81
N LEU A 24 -30.75 -12.03 -7.96
CA LEU A 24 -32.16 -12.00 -7.53
C LEU A 24 -33.05 -11.16 -8.46
N HIS A 25 -32.53 -10.03 -8.96
CA HIS A 25 -33.33 -9.00 -9.63
C HIS A 25 -32.88 -8.69 -11.07
N GLY A 26 -31.70 -9.15 -11.47
CA GLY A 26 -31.12 -8.88 -12.78
C GLY A 26 -31.71 -9.74 -13.89
N GLU A 27 -31.50 -9.30 -15.14
CA GLU A 27 -31.79 -10.12 -16.31
C GLU A 27 -30.63 -11.09 -16.55
N HIS A 28 -30.94 -12.38 -16.67
CA HIS A 28 -29.97 -13.43 -16.94
C HIS A 28 -30.31 -14.19 -18.20
N GLU A 29 -29.32 -14.32 -19.07
CA GLU A 29 -29.36 -15.34 -20.08
C GLU A 29 -29.05 -16.70 -19.46
N LEU A 30 -29.83 -17.72 -19.81
CA LEU A 30 -29.55 -19.08 -19.38
C LEU A 30 -28.65 -19.78 -20.40
N THR A 31 -27.76 -20.62 -19.89
CA THR A 31 -27.05 -21.62 -20.69
C THR A 31 -28.02 -22.72 -21.15
N ALA A 32 -27.62 -23.54 -22.13
CA ALA A 32 -28.40 -24.70 -22.54
C ALA A 32 -28.72 -25.67 -21.38
N GLY A 33 -27.88 -25.68 -20.34
CA GLY A 33 -28.09 -26.44 -19.10
C GLY A 33 -29.04 -25.78 -18.09
N ARG A 34 -29.68 -24.64 -18.44
CA ARG A 34 -30.54 -23.81 -17.56
C ARG A 34 -29.83 -23.20 -16.34
N ASN A 35 -28.51 -23.08 -16.38
CA ASN A 35 -27.75 -22.29 -15.40
C ASN A 35 -27.64 -20.84 -15.90
N PRO A 36 -27.75 -19.83 -15.00
CA PRO A 36 -27.45 -18.43 -15.34
C PRO A 36 -26.05 -18.30 -15.95
N ARG A 37 -25.93 -17.52 -17.03
CA ARG A 37 -24.64 -17.10 -17.56
C ARG A 37 -23.98 -16.12 -16.58
N PRO A 38 -22.65 -15.95 -16.66
CA PRO A 38 -21.97 -14.87 -15.96
C PRO A 38 -22.52 -13.50 -16.35
N PRO A 39 -22.44 -12.50 -15.45
CA PRO A 39 -22.79 -11.13 -15.80
C PRO A 39 -21.93 -10.64 -16.98
N PRO A 40 -22.49 -9.81 -17.88
CA PRO A 40 -21.70 -9.06 -18.85
C PRO A 40 -20.60 -8.26 -18.16
N THR A 41 -19.46 -8.09 -18.84
CA THR A 41 -18.30 -7.35 -18.31
C THR A 41 -18.61 -5.88 -18.00
N THR A 42 -19.64 -5.30 -18.61
CA THR A 42 -20.07 -3.94 -18.24
C THR A 42 -20.66 -3.89 -16.84
N ILE A 43 -21.39 -4.95 -16.44
CA ILE A 43 -22.07 -5.03 -15.15
C ILE A 43 -21.06 -5.31 -14.03
N ASP A 44 -20.14 -6.26 -14.21
CA ASP A 44 -19.16 -6.57 -13.16
C ASP A 44 -18.15 -5.43 -12.93
N LEU A 45 -17.78 -4.67 -13.97
CA LEU A 45 -16.98 -3.45 -13.84
C LEU A 45 -17.70 -2.36 -13.04
N GLU A 46 -19.01 -2.19 -13.23
CA GLU A 46 -19.80 -1.26 -12.42
C GLU A 46 -19.79 -1.65 -10.94
N TRP A 47 -19.86 -2.95 -10.62
CA TRP A 47 -19.75 -3.42 -9.23
C TRP A 47 -18.38 -3.10 -8.63
N ILE A 48 -17.31 -3.24 -9.42
CA ILE A 48 -15.95 -2.86 -9.00
C ILE A 48 -15.88 -1.38 -8.65
N VAL A 49 -16.44 -0.51 -9.51
CA VAL A 49 -16.49 0.95 -9.24
C VAL A 49 -17.27 1.24 -7.95
N LYS A 50 -18.48 0.69 -7.81
CA LYS A 50 -19.30 0.87 -6.60
C LYS A 50 -18.61 0.35 -5.33
N ALA A 51 -17.90 -0.77 -5.44
CA ALA A 51 -17.15 -1.34 -4.32
C ALA A 51 -16.00 -0.42 -3.89
N TRP A 52 -15.26 0.14 -4.83
CA TRP A 52 -14.23 1.14 -4.53
C TRP A 52 -14.81 2.41 -3.90
N ASP A 53 -15.90 2.94 -4.45
CA ASP A 53 -16.53 4.17 -3.96
C ASP A 53 -17.14 3.99 -2.56
N SER A 54 -17.50 2.76 -2.19
CA SER A 54 -18.06 2.46 -0.86
C SER A 54 -17.04 2.54 0.27
N ILE A 55 -15.75 2.58 -0.05
CA ILE A 55 -14.67 2.46 0.93
C ILE A 55 -14.14 3.86 1.26
N PRO A 56 -14.16 4.28 2.54
CA PRO A 56 -13.61 5.57 2.95
C PRO A 56 -12.12 5.68 2.61
N LYS A 57 -11.70 6.85 2.09
CA LYS A 57 -10.29 7.13 1.78
C LYS A 57 -9.39 6.96 2.99
N GLU A 58 -9.90 7.27 4.18
CA GLU A 58 -9.22 7.13 5.47
C GLU A 58 -8.92 5.66 5.76
N ALA A 59 -9.85 4.75 5.43
CA ALA A 59 -9.65 3.32 5.60
C ALA A 59 -8.55 2.79 4.67
N ILE A 60 -8.53 3.27 3.41
CA ILE A 60 -7.47 2.96 2.44
C ILE A 60 -6.12 3.47 2.97
N SER A 61 -6.02 4.76 3.29
CA SER A 61 -4.79 5.38 3.80
C SER A 61 -4.24 4.66 5.04
N LYS A 62 -5.11 4.37 6.02
CA LYS A 62 -4.74 3.62 7.23
C LYS A 62 -4.21 2.21 6.93
N SER A 63 -4.74 1.54 5.91
CA SER A 63 -4.25 0.20 5.52
C SER A 63 -2.81 0.26 5.00
N PHE A 64 -2.48 1.26 4.17
CA PHE A 64 -1.10 1.47 3.70
C PHE A 64 -0.15 1.81 4.85
N LYS A 65 -0.56 2.68 5.79
CA LYS A 65 0.26 3.03 6.96
C LYS A 65 0.47 1.87 7.94
N THR A 66 -0.56 1.06 8.17
CA THR A 66 -0.42 -0.14 9.02
C THR A 66 0.49 -1.21 8.39
N CYS A 67 0.67 -1.18 7.07
CA CYS A 67 1.61 -2.02 6.33
C CYS A 67 3.04 -1.45 6.23
N GLY A 68 3.29 -0.20 6.66
CA GLY A 68 4.62 0.40 6.52
C GLY A 68 4.89 1.05 5.16
N VAL A 69 3.88 1.23 4.30
CA VAL A 69 4.06 1.65 2.89
C VAL A 69 4.00 3.16 2.70
N ALA A 70 3.04 3.83 3.37
CA ALA A 70 2.78 5.26 3.21
C ALA A 70 3.05 6.06 4.48
N ASN A 71 3.94 5.55 5.33
CA ASN A 71 4.29 6.16 6.61
C ASN A 71 5.27 7.32 6.38
N ALA A 72 5.19 8.34 7.24
CA ALA A 72 6.13 9.45 7.26
C ALA A 72 7.59 8.98 7.41
N VAL A 73 8.49 9.59 6.62
CA VAL A 73 9.92 9.24 6.58
C VAL A 73 10.64 9.61 7.88
N ASP A 74 10.15 10.63 8.58
CA ASP A 74 10.64 11.06 9.89
C ASP A 74 10.34 10.07 11.03
N GLY A 75 9.55 9.03 10.75
CA GLY A 75 9.18 8.00 11.70
C GLY A 75 8.08 8.38 12.68
N SER A 76 7.44 9.54 12.51
CA SER A 76 6.31 9.99 13.34
C SER A 76 5.12 9.02 13.31
N GLU A 77 5.01 8.20 12.25
CA GLU A 77 3.92 7.25 12.02
C GLU A 77 4.33 5.77 12.17
N ASP A 78 5.56 5.48 12.63
CA ASP A 78 6.03 4.09 12.82
C ASP A 78 5.22 3.32 13.88
N ASN A 79 4.51 4.06 14.74
CA ASN A 79 3.61 3.50 15.73
C ASN A 79 2.39 2.82 15.09
N GLU A 80 2.01 3.22 13.87
CA GLU A 80 0.86 2.67 13.17
C GLU A 80 1.16 1.29 12.55
N ILE A 81 2.43 0.99 12.28
CA ILE A 81 2.86 -0.26 11.66
C ILE A 81 2.48 -1.44 12.55
N HIS A 82 1.60 -2.30 12.03
CA HIS A 82 0.99 -3.37 12.81
C HIS A 82 2.01 -4.41 13.28
N CYS A 83 2.99 -4.75 12.42
CA CYS A 83 4.00 -5.76 12.75
C CYS A 83 4.85 -5.39 13.97
N PHE A 84 4.95 -4.10 14.26
CA PHE A 84 5.79 -3.53 15.32
C PHE A 84 5.07 -3.30 16.64
N LYS A 85 3.78 -3.62 16.72
CA LYS A 85 3.02 -3.49 17.96
C LYS A 85 3.52 -4.46 19.04
N PRO A 86 3.37 -4.15 20.34
CA PRO A 86 3.65 -5.10 21.41
C PRO A 86 2.87 -6.41 21.21
N GLY A 87 3.55 -7.55 21.31
CA GLY A 87 2.97 -8.87 21.00
C GLY A 87 2.72 -9.13 19.50
N GLY A 88 3.12 -8.20 18.63
CA GLY A 88 3.12 -8.38 17.19
C GLY A 88 4.26 -9.30 16.71
N PRO A 89 4.28 -9.65 15.41
CA PRO A 89 5.28 -10.55 14.85
C PRO A 89 6.73 -10.05 14.96
N VAL A 90 6.95 -8.74 14.98
CA VAL A 90 8.28 -8.12 15.00
C VAL A 90 8.31 -6.98 16.02
N PRO A 91 8.27 -7.28 17.33
CA PRO A 91 8.14 -6.26 18.37
C PRO A 91 9.36 -5.32 18.45
N THR A 92 10.53 -5.75 17.97
CA THR A 92 11.76 -4.94 17.88
C THR A 92 11.85 -4.10 16.60
N GLY A 93 10.89 -4.25 15.67
CA GLY A 93 10.99 -3.68 14.33
C GLY A 93 11.07 -2.16 14.29
N ARG A 94 10.47 -1.44 15.26
CA ARG A 94 10.60 0.03 15.34
C ARG A 94 12.05 0.46 15.58
N ASN A 95 12.78 -0.25 16.43
CA ASN A 95 14.17 0.10 16.74
C ASN A 95 15.07 -0.17 15.53
N LEU A 96 14.85 -1.31 14.86
CA LEU A 96 15.58 -1.66 13.64
C LEU A 96 15.33 -0.65 12.52
N LEU A 97 14.08 -0.21 12.33
CA LEU A 97 13.74 0.79 11.32
C LEU A 97 14.38 2.16 11.64
N LYS A 98 14.38 2.58 12.91
CA LYS A 98 15.06 3.80 13.34
C LYS A 98 16.56 3.73 13.09
N GLN A 99 17.20 2.60 13.40
CA GLN A 99 18.62 2.39 13.13
C GLN A 99 18.92 2.46 11.63
N ALA A 100 18.15 1.75 10.79
CA ALA A 100 18.34 1.74 9.36
C ALA A 100 18.19 3.13 8.72
N ARG A 101 17.26 3.96 9.22
CA ARG A 101 17.12 5.36 8.78
C ARG A 101 18.32 6.22 9.17
N ALA A 102 18.84 6.06 10.39
CA ALA A 102 20.03 6.79 10.83
C ALA A 102 21.26 6.39 10.02
N GLU A 103 21.45 5.09 9.76
CA GLU A 103 22.52 4.57 8.91
C GLU A 103 22.41 5.12 7.49
N LYS A 104 21.22 5.11 6.91
CA LYS A 104 20.97 5.70 5.59
C LYS A 104 21.33 7.20 5.56
N GLN A 105 20.94 7.96 6.58
CA GLN A 105 21.24 9.39 6.65
C GLN A 105 22.73 9.67 6.77
N ILE A 106 23.47 8.84 7.51
CA ILE A 106 24.94 8.93 7.58
C ILE A 106 25.57 8.64 6.21
N ILE A 107 25.09 7.62 5.50
CA ILE A 107 25.60 7.27 4.16
C ILE A 107 25.36 8.43 3.18
N GLU A 108 24.16 8.99 3.14
CA GLU A 108 23.83 10.13 2.27
C GLU A 108 24.72 11.36 2.58
N LEU A 109 25.00 11.62 3.85
CA LEU A 109 25.92 12.69 4.26
C LEU A 109 27.37 12.41 3.87
N MET A 110 27.83 11.15 3.97
CA MET A 110 29.19 10.77 3.56
C MET A 110 29.38 10.94 2.05
N GLU A 111 28.41 10.51 1.24
CA GLU A 111 28.45 10.69 -0.21
C GLU A 111 28.50 12.17 -0.63
N GLU A 112 27.78 13.05 0.07
CA GLU A 112 27.81 14.49 -0.20
C GLU A 112 29.18 15.12 0.12
N ILE A 113 29.84 14.66 1.19
CA ILE A 113 31.19 15.12 1.56
C ILE A 113 32.21 14.67 0.52
N ASP A 114 32.20 13.39 0.13
CA ASP A 114 33.14 12.83 -0.86
C ASP A 114 33.04 13.56 -2.22
N LEU A 115 31.82 13.92 -2.66
CA LEU A 115 31.59 14.69 -3.89
C LEU A 115 32.10 16.13 -3.79
N ALA A 116 31.91 16.78 -2.63
CA ALA A 116 32.37 18.15 -2.41
C ALA A 116 33.90 18.24 -2.36
N GLU A 117 34.58 17.21 -1.87
CA GLU A 117 36.05 17.12 -1.87
C GLU A 117 36.61 16.92 -3.28
N ASP A 118 35.93 16.16 -4.15
CA ASP A 118 36.33 15.95 -5.55
C ASP A 118 36.15 17.21 -6.42
N GLU A 119 35.10 18.02 -6.21
CA GLU A 119 34.93 19.30 -6.93
C GLU A 119 35.98 20.34 -6.52
N ASN A 120 36.42 20.33 -5.26
CA ASN A 120 37.36 21.31 -4.74
C ASN A 120 38.83 20.97 -5.07
N ASN A 121 39.13 19.72 -5.44
CA ASN A 121 40.46 19.27 -5.88
C ASN A 121 40.74 19.47 -7.37
N ASN A 122 39.82 20.03 -8.16
CA ASN A 122 40.03 20.33 -9.58
C ASN A 122 40.66 21.71 -9.85
N VAL A 123 41.34 22.28 -8.85
CA VAL A 123 42.22 23.44 -9.00
C VAL A 123 43.65 22.92 -8.97
N TYR A 124 44.41 23.24 -10.03
CA TYR A 124 45.82 22.93 -10.31
C TYR A 124 46.07 21.77 -11.28
N ASP A 125 45.94 22.07 -12.58
CA ASP A 125 47.08 21.84 -13.49
C ASP A 125 47.01 22.82 -14.67
N SER A 126 47.64 23.99 -14.49
CA SER A 126 48.12 24.82 -15.60
C SER A 126 49.25 25.72 -15.12
N GLU A 127 50.42 25.13 -14.92
CA GLU A 127 51.68 25.83 -15.18
C GLU A 127 52.54 24.96 -16.11
N GLY A 128 52.87 25.53 -17.27
CA GLY A 128 53.66 24.94 -18.33
C GLY A 128 53.68 25.83 -19.56
#